data_AF-A0A964IXU0-F1
#
_entry.id   AF-A0A964IXU0-F1
#
_cell.length_a   1.000
_cell.length_b   1.000
_cell.length_c   1.000
_cell.angle_alpha   90.00
_cell.angle_beta   90.00
_cell.angle_gamma   90.00
#
_symmetry.space_group_name_H-M   'P 1'
#
loop_
_entity.id
_entity.type
_entity.pdbx_description
1 polymer ?
#
loop_
_entity_poly.entity_id
_entity_poly.type
_entity_poly.pdbx_seq_one_letter_code
_entity_poly.pdbx_strand_id
1 'polypeptide(L)'
;MKMRQDDQRYRAFPDDYIAPASSVETPVLFMTRRTNHVFTDSNILCHQALEQMVAGQHQLVIFLSYGYQDVFMSNRVHEDIFPTFLAFLTAHRAAPA
;
A
#
# COMPACT_ATOMS: atom_id res chain seq x y z
N MET A 1 13.01 -6.39 5.76
CA MET A 1 14.42 -6.85 5.76
C MET A 1 15.26 -6.17 4.69
N LYS A 2 16.52 -5.87 5.03
CA LYS A 2 17.54 -5.33 4.14
C LYS A 2 18.00 -6.33 3.08
N MET A 3 18.09 -5.86 1.83
CA MET A 3 18.67 -6.61 0.73
C MET A 3 20.21 -6.52 0.78
N ARG A 4 20.92 -7.62 0.52
CA ARG A 4 22.40 -7.71 0.55
C ARG A 4 23.00 -7.30 1.91
N GLN A 5 22.61 -8.01 2.97
CA GLN A 5 22.98 -7.71 4.35
C GLN A 5 24.50 -7.61 4.58
N ASP A 6 25.28 -8.43 3.86
CA ASP A 6 26.74 -8.49 4.02
C ASP A 6 27.50 -7.44 3.19
N ASP A 7 26.82 -6.70 2.32
CA ASP A 7 27.48 -5.71 1.46
C ASP A 7 27.64 -4.39 2.24
N GLN A 8 28.90 -4.05 2.51
CA GLN A 8 29.28 -2.93 3.37
C GLN A 8 28.71 -1.58 2.92
N ARG A 9 28.37 -1.42 1.64
CA ARG A 9 27.71 -0.22 1.10
C ARG A 9 26.34 0.04 1.73
N TYR A 10 25.67 -1.00 2.21
CA TYR A 10 24.33 -0.90 2.80
C TYR A 10 24.34 -0.93 4.33
N ARG A 11 25.51 -0.87 4.97
CA ARG A 11 25.65 -0.96 6.43
C ARG A 11 24.88 0.14 7.18
N ALA A 12 24.73 1.32 6.58
CA ALA A 12 24.00 2.43 7.18
C ALA A 12 22.47 2.28 7.13
N PHE A 13 21.93 1.36 6.34
CA PHE A 13 20.49 1.17 6.24
C PHE A 13 19.94 0.22 7.32
N PRO A 14 18.67 0.42 7.73
CA PRO A 14 17.99 -0.46 8.67
C PRO A 14 18.05 -1.92 8.24
N ASP A 15 18.26 -2.83 9.19
CA ASP A 15 18.18 -4.27 8.95
C ASP A 15 16.73 -4.72 8.70
N ASP A 16 15.78 -4.04 9.36
CA ASP A 16 14.37 -4.17 9.07
C ASP A 16 13.70 -2.81 8.84
N TYR A 17 13.05 -2.69 7.69
CA TYR A 17 12.38 -1.47 7.24
C TYR A 17 10.94 -1.37 7.78
N ILE A 18 10.36 -2.47 8.27
CA ILE A 18 8.99 -2.48 8.81
C ILE A 18 8.99 -2.15 10.30
N ALA A 19 10.07 -2.40 11.04
CA ALA A 19 10.19 -2.11 12.46
C ALA A 19 9.67 -0.72 12.91
N PRO A 20 9.95 0.41 12.22
CA PRO A 20 9.43 1.71 12.63
C PRO A 20 8.01 2.01 12.14
N ALA A 21 7.30 1.06 11.52
CA ALA A 21 6.02 1.35 10.88
C ALA A 21 4.93 1.81 11.85
N SER A 22 5.01 1.41 13.13
CA SER A 22 4.05 1.86 14.15
C SER A 22 4.11 3.34 14.47
N SER A 23 5.19 4.05 14.08
CA SER A 23 5.26 5.51 14.22
C SER A 23 4.72 6.26 13.00
N VAL A 24 4.35 5.55 11.92
CA VAL A 24 3.76 6.17 10.74
C VAL A 24 2.27 6.33 11.00
N GLU A 25 1.83 7.55 11.31
CA GLU A 25 0.42 7.82 11.61
C GLU A 25 -0.44 8.01 10.36
N THR A 26 0.18 8.23 9.20
CA THR A 26 -0.53 8.46 7.93
C THR A 26 -1.27 7.20 7.48
N PRO A 27 -2.60 7.24 7.33
CA PRO A 27 -3.36 6.14 6.75
C PRO A 27 -2.91 5.86 5.32
N VAL A 28 -2.85 4.58 4.93
CA VAL A 28 -2.42 4.15 3.60
C VAL A 28 -3.48 3.28 2.98
N LEU A 29 -3.85 3.57 1.73
CA LEU A 29 -4.65 2.71 0.89
C LEU A 29 -3.73 1.87 -0.01
N PHE A 30 -3.55 0.60 0.34
CA PHE A 30 -2.91 -0.39 -0.51
C PHE A 30 -3.87 -0.87 -1.57
N MET A 31 -3.36 -1.07 -2.78
CA MET A 31 -4.17 -1.50 -3.91
C MET A 31 -3.44 -2.55 -4.70
N THR A 32 -4.13 -3.60 -5.09
CA THR A 32 -3.58 -4.61 -5.99
C THR A 32 -4.68 -5.23 -6.84
N ARG A 33 -4.33 -6.25 -7.57
CA ARG A 33 -5.24 -7.11 -8.33
C ARG A 33 -5.00 -8.57 -7.96
N ARG A 34 -5.92 -9.46 -8.35
CA ARG A 34 -5.80 -10.89 -8.04
C ARG A 34 -4.52 -11.52 -8.61
N THR A 35 -4.10 -11.11 -9.81
CA THR A 35 -2.92 -11.69 -10.48
C THR A 35 -1.92 -10.61 -10.86
N ASN A 36 -1.21 -9.98 -9.94
CA ASN A 36 -0.19 -8.98 -10.26
C ASN A 36 1.12 -9.66 -10.71
N HIS A 37 1.60 -9.42 -11.93
CA HIS A 37 2.88 -10.00 -12.40
C HIS A 37 4.08 -9.09 -12.15
N VAL A 38 3.85 -7.84 -11.73
CA VAL A 38 4.90 -6.84 -11.51
C VAL A 38 5.32 -6.84 -10.05
N PHE A 39 4.33 -6.77 -9.15
CA PHE A 39 4.53 -6.69 -7.71
C PHE A 39 3.89 -7.84 -6.94
N THR A 40 3.41 -8.88 -7.65
CA THR A 40 2.85 -10.11 -7.05
C THR A 40 1.87 -9.84 -5.91
N ASP A 41 2.25 -10.22 -4.71
CA ASP A 41 1.52 -10.14 -3.45
C ASP A 41 2.12 -9.09 -2.51
N SER A 42 3.04 -8.24 -2.96
CA SER A 42 3.78 -7.31 -2.10
C SER A 42 2.86 -6.39 -1.29
N ASN A 43 1.82 -5.84 -1.91
CA ASN A 43 0.86 -4.97 -1.22
C ASN A 43 -0.03 -5.75 -0.23
N ILE A 44 -0.30 -7.02 -0.49
CA ILE A 44 -1.07 -7.89 0.43
C ILE A 44 -0.19 -8.20 1.65
N LEU A 45 1.05 -8.65 1.42
CA LEU A 45 1.98 -8.99 2.49
C LEU A 45 2.37 -7.76 3.33
N CYS A 46 2.56 -6.61 2.68
CA CYS A 46 2.84 -5.35 3.38
C CYS A 46 1.64 -4.95 4.26
N HIS A 47 0.42 -4.95 3.71
CA HIS A 47 -0.77 -4.65 4.49
C HIS A 47 -0.93 -5.61 5.68
N GLN A 48 -0.77 -6.91 5.47
CA GLN A 48 -0.83 -7.91 6.55
C GLN A 48 0.22 -7.69 7.64
N ALA A 49 1.46 -7.37 7.26
CA ALA A 49 2.53 -7.09 8.22
C ALA A 49 2.23 -5.83 9.05
N LEU A 50 1.72 -4.78 8.41
CA LEU A 50 1.34 -3.54 9.10
C LEU A 50 0.12 -3.74 10.00
N GLU A 51 -0.87 -4.52 9.57
CA GLU A 51 -2.07 -4.81 10.35
C GLU A 51 -1.75 -5.57 11.64
N GLN A 52 -0.69 -6.39 11.64
CA GLN A 52 -0.17 -7.05 12.84
C GLN A 52 0.48 -6.07 13.84
N MET A 53 0.97 -4.92 13.37
CA MET A 53 1.63 -3.91 14.19
C MET A 53 0.67 -2.81 14.66
N VAL A 54 -0.18 -2.30 13.75
CA VAL A 54 -1.18 -1.28 14.04
C VAL A 54 -2.48 -1.61 13.29
N ALA A 55 -3.37 -2.31 13.98
CA ALA A 55 -4.64 -2.77 13.40
C ALA A 55 -5.57 -1.60 13.04
N GLY A 56 -6.22 -1.70 11.89
CA GLY A 56 -7.26 -0.79 11.42
C GLY A 56 -6.77 0.53 10.84
N GLN A 57 -5.46 0.79 10.82
CA GLN A 57 -4.92 2.05 10.32
C GLN A 57 -4.81 2.10 8.79
N HIS A 58 -4.55 0.95 8.16
CA HIS A 58 -4.31 0.85 6.73
C HIS A 58 -5.40 0.02 6.06
N GLN A 59 -5.72 0.34 4.81
CA GLN A 59 -6.76 -0.34 4.03
C GLN A 59 -6.15 -1.05 2.83
N LEU A 60 -6.77 -2.14 2.39
CA LEU A 60 -6.39 -2.89 1.19
C LEU A 60 -7.58 -3.08 0.27
N VAL A 61 -7.42 -2.77 -1.01
CA VAL A 61 -8.42 -3.01 -2.05
C VAL A 61 -7.83 -3.87 -3.17
N ILE A 62 -8.59 -4.88 -3.61
CA ILE A 62 -8.19 -5.80 -4.69
C ILE A 62 -9.14 -5.61 -5.88
N PHE A 63 -8.66 -4.97 -6.95
CA PHE A 63 -9.41 -4.79 -8.19
C PHE A 63 -9.28 -6.05 -9.07
N LEU A 64 -10.34 -6.86 -9.14
CA LEU A 64 -10.29 -8.18 -9.77
C LEU A 64 -10.15 -8.14 -11.30
N SER A 65 -10.70 -7.12 -11.96
CA SER A 65 -10.83 -7.06 -13.42
C SER A 65 -9.82 -6.12 -14.10
N TYR A 66 -8.84 -5.58 -13.38
CA TYR A 66 -7.94 -4.53 -13.88
C TYR A 66 -6.49 -5.00 -14.03
N GLY A 67 -5.84 -4.55 -15.11
CA GLY A 67 -4.39 -4.43 -15.29
C GLY A 67 -3.69 -3.64 -14.18
N TYR A 68 -2.36 -3.80 -14.04
CA TYR A 68 -1.59 -2.96 -13.11
C TYR A 68 -1.66 -1.47 -13.50
N GLN A 69 -1.56 -1.17 -14.81
CA GLN A 69 -1.68 0.21 -15.30
C GLN A 69 -3.15 0.64 -15.46
N ASP A 70 -4.07 -0.31 -15.64
CA ASP A 70 -5.49 -0.03 -15.86
C ASP A 70 -6.13 0.67 -14.68
N VAL A 71 -5.59 0.52 -13.46
CA VAL A 71 -6.06 1.25 -12.27
C VAL A 71 -5.86 2.76 -12.36
N PHE A 72 -5.10 3.22 -13.35
CA PHE A 72 -4.89 4.64 -13.65
C PHE A 72 -5.35 5.03 -15.06
N MET A 73 -5.41 4.07 -16.01
CA MET A 73 -5.52 4.38 -17.44
C MET A 73 -6.71 3.74 -18.17
N SER A 74 -7.47 2.85 -17.52
CA SER A 74 -8.62 2.23 -18.16
C SER A 74 -9.73 3.26 -18.47
N ASN A 75 -10.50 3.03 -19.53
CA ASN A 75 -11.56 3.94 -19.95
C ASN A 75 -12.62 4.21 -18.86
N ARG A 76 -12.87 3.25 -17.97
CA ARG A 76 -13.86 3.31 -16.90
C ARG A 76 -13.25 3.44 -15.50
N VAL A 77 -11.96 3.80 -15.40
CA VAL A 77 -11.29 4.02 -14.11
C VAL A 77 -12.03 5.03 -13.22
N HIS A 78 -12.66 6.03 -13.84
CA HIS A 78 -13.44 7.05 -13.14
C HIS A 78 -14.74 6.53 -12.52
N GLU A 79 -15.29 5.42 -13.03
CA GLU A 79 -16.49 4.76 -12.50
C GLU A 79 -16.12 3.68 -11.48
N ASP A 80 -15.12 2.87 -11.80
CA ASP A 80 -14.86 1.62 -11.09
C ASP A 80 -13.79 1.75 -9.99
N ILE A 81 -12.95 2.79 -10.03
CA ILE A 81 -11.75 2.89 -9.17
C ILE A 81 -11.68 4.21 -8.43
N PHE A 82 -11.80 5.34 -9.12
CA PHE A 82 -11.70 6.66 -8.47
C PHE A 82 -12.70 6.90 -7.34
N PRO A 83 -13.94 6.35 -7.36
CA PRO A 83 -14.85 6.47 -6.22
C PRO A 83 -14.26 5.86 -4.94
N THR A 84 -13.50 4.76 -5.04
CA THR A 84 -12.80 4.17 -3.89
C THR A 84 -11.73 5.11 -3.34
N PHE A 85 -10.99 5.79 -4.21
CA PHE A 85 -9.95 6.75 -3.77
C PHE A 85 -10.59 7.95 -3.09
N LEU A 86 -11.66 8.47 -3.69
CA LEU A 86 -12.38 9.61 -3.15
C LEU A 86 -13.01 9.25 -1.80
N ALA A 87 -13.58 8.06 -1.65
CA ALA A 87 -14.11 7.58 -0.37
C ALA A 87 -13.02 7.53 0.72
N PHE A 88 -11.85 6.95 0.40
CA PHE A 88 -10.71 6.89 1.31
C PHE A 88 -10.23 8.29 1.72
N LEU A 89 -9.96 9.16 0.73
CA LEU A 89 -9.50 10.53 0.99
C LEU A 89 -10.54 11.34 1.79
N THR A 90 -11.82 11.16 1.50
CA THR A 90 -12.90 11.84 2.22
C THR A 90 -13.02 11.37 3.66
N ALA A 91 -12.87 10.07 3.91
CA ALA A 91 -12.90 9.49 5.26
C ALA A 91 -11.71 9.95 6.13
N HIS A 92 -10.57 10.25 5.50
CA HIS A 92 -9.35 10.70 6.17
C HIS A 92 -9.06 12.19 6.01
N ARG A 93 -10.03 12.98 5.54
CA ARG A 93 -9.88 14.44 5.49
C ARG A 93 -9.69 14.98 6.91
N ALA A 94 -8.70 15.85 7.12
CA ALA A 94 -8.68 16.64 8.33
C ALA A 94 -9.96 17.49 8.41
N ALA A 95 -10.52 17.66 9.61
CA ALA A 95 -11.54 18.69 9.79
C ALA A 95 -10.94 20.05 9.35
N PRO A 96 -11.70 20.90 8.64
CA PRO A 96 -11.21 22.25 8.38
C PRO A 96 -10.89 22.92 9.72
N ALA A 97 -9.68 23.50 9.79
CA ALA A 97 -9.20 24.24 10.95
C ALA A 97 -10.06 25.49 11.22
#